data_AF-A0A7C4LLX2-F1
#
_entry.id   AF-A0A7C4LLX2-F1
#
_cell.length_a   1.000
_cell.length_b   1.000
_cell.length_c   1.000
_cell.angle_alpha   90.00
_cell.angle_beta   90.00
_cell.angle_gamma   90.00
#
_symmetry.space_group_name_H-M   'P 1'
#
loop_
_entity.id
_entity.type
_entity.pdbx_description
1 polymer ?
#
loop_
_entity_poly.entity_id
_entity_poly.type
_entity_poly.pdbx_seq_one_letter_code
_entity_poly.pdbx_strand_id
1 'polypeptide(L)'
;MRHRGTRQGRAFAWLVLAGMLGCQLTPSPALVECPLPMQQQAEEILKIVPLGTPRAEALKKLKEAGIRGNFGENESIFYCDFWHRDEHVRWHINVMLLFDEEGKLYATRPEANVAADAPSAPSSPPDDPFQ
;
A
#
# COMPACT_ATOMS: atom_id res chain seq x y z
N MET A 1 39.80 -41.03 -53.60
CA MET A 1 40.47 -39.74 -53.87
C MET A 1 39.63 -38.60 -53.30
N ARG A 2 40.31 -37.53 -52.88
CA ARG A 2 39.87 -36.39 -52.05
C ARG A 2 38.53 -35.76 -52.46
N HIS A 3 37.74 -35.31 -51.48
CA HIS A 3 37.66 -33.88 -51.16
C HIS A 3 36.97 -33.61 -49.80
N ARG A 4 37.72 -32.96 -48.90
CA ARG A 4 37.24 -32.22 -47.73
C ARG A 4 36.39 -31.03 -48.19
N GLY A 5 35.31 -30.74 -47.46
CA GLY A 5 34.52 -29.53 -47.62
C GLY A 5 33.91 -29.09 -46.29
N THR A 6 34.73 -28.45 -45.46
CA THR A 6 34.35 -27.63 -44.31
C THR A 6 33.32 -26.56 -44.70
N ARG A 7 32.16 -26.51 -44.02
CA ARG A 7 31.33 -25.31 -43.91
C ARG A 7 30.87 -25.12 -42.47
N GLN A 8 31.82 -24.56 -41.73
CA GLN A 8 31.65 -23.90 -40.46
C GLN A 8 31.03 -22.51 -40.70
N GLY A 9 30.09 -22.11 -39.85
CA GLY A 9 29.69 -20.72 -39.68
C GLY A 9 28.42 -20.30 -40.42
N ARG A 10 27.54 -19.63 -39.66
CA ARG A 10 26.36 -18.83 -40.05
C ARG A 10 25.00 -19.48 -39.76
N ALA A 11 24.70 -19.70 -38.48
CA ALA A 11 23.30 -19.79 -38.02
C ALA A 11 23.11 -19.32 -36.56
N PHE A 12 23.97 -18.42 -36.05
CA PHE A 12 23.91 -17.92 -34.67
C PHE A 12 23.75 -16.39 -34.64
N ALA A 13 22.89 -15.84 -35.49
CA ALA A 13 22.74 -14.38 -35.65
C ALA A 13 21.28 -13.93 -35.79
N TRP A 14 20.34 -14.61 -35.11
CA TRP A 14 18.92 -14.21 -35.09
C TRP A 14 18.30 -14.12 -33.68
N LEU A 15 19.09 -14.28 -32.62
CA LEU A 15 18.59 -14.41 -31.24
C LEU A 15 18.81 -13.16 -30.37
N VAL A 16 18.87 -11.96 -30.97
CA VAL A 16 19.17 -10.71 -30.23
C VAL A 16 18.10 -9.62 -30.37
N LEU A 17 17.04 -9.80 -31.18
CA LEU A 17 16.12 -8.70 -31.51
C LEU A 17 14.72 -8.75 -30.85
N ALA A 18 14.57 -9.38 -29.68
CA ALA A 18 13.27 -9.49 -29.00
C ALA A 18 13.30 -9.08 -27.50
N GLY A 19 14.22 -8.21 -27.10
CA GLY A 19 14.39 -7.79 -25.70
C GLY A 19 13.86 -6.40 -25.33
N MET A 20 13.32 -5.62 -26.28
CA MET A 20 12.97 -4.20 -26.06
C MET A 20 11.48 -3.88 -26.25
N LEU A 21 10.61 -4.75 -25.76
CA LEU A 21 9.24 -4.39 -25.35
C LEU A 21 9.22 -4.58 -23.83
N GLY A 22 9.90 -3.72 -23.09
CA GLY A 22 9.28 -2.47 -22.69
C GLY A 22 8.85 -2.68 -21.25
N CYS A 23 9.77 -2.48 -20.31
CA CYS A 23 9.45 -2.11 -18.94
C CYS A 23 8.67 -0.80 -19.00
N GLN A 24 7.38 -0.88 -19.37
CA GLN A 24 6.46 0.18 -19.04
C GLN A 24 6.43 0.15 -17.52
N LEU A 25 7.12 1.13 -16.92
CA LEU A 25 6.81 1.58 -15.58
C LEU A 25 5.30 1.82 -15.58
N THR A 26 4.53 0.82 -15.14
CA THR A 26 3.13 1.02 -14.83
C THR A 26 3.12 2.18 -13.83
N PRO A 27 2.54 3.34 -14.18
CA PRO A 27 2.54 4.47 -13.29
C PRO A 27 1.90 4.01 -11.98
N SER A 28 2.64 4.13 -10.89
CA SER A 28 2.12 3.79 -9.57
C SER A 28 0.89 4.66 -9.34
N PRO A 29 -0.29 4.08 -9.08
CA PRO A 29 -1.50 4.85 -8.94
C PRO A 29 -1.32 5.91 -7.86
N ALA A 30 -1.75 7.13 -8.19
CA ALA A 30 -1.51 8.31 -7.37
C ALA A 30 -2.12 8.10 -5.98
N LEU A 31 -1.32 8.36 -4.95
CA LEU A 31 -1.80 8.38 -3.58
C LEU A 31 -2.33 9.78 -3.30
N VAL A 32 -3.62 9.88 -2.98
CA VAL A 32 -4.29 11.12 -2.64
C VAL A 32 -5.04 10.94 -1.32
N GLU A 33 -5.31 12.05 -0.62
CA GLU A 33 -6.16 12.01 0.57
C GLU A 33 -7.56 11.52 0.23
N CYS A 34 -8.14 10.69 1.10
CA CYS A 34 -9.52 10.25 0.92
C CYS A 34 -10.47 11.45 0.99
N PRO A 35 -11.36 11.65 0.00
CA PRO A 35 -12.31 12.76 -0.01
C PRO A 35 -13.41 12.62 1.05
N LEU A 36 -13.55 11.43 1.65
CA LEU A 36 -14.55 11.18 2.69
C LEU A 36 -14.05 11.71 4.05
N PRO A 37 -14.90 12.37 4.84
CA PRO A 37 -14.62 12.65 6.25
C PRO A 37 -14.25 11.36 7.01
N MET A 38 -13.33 11.46 7.97
CA MET A 38 -12.79 10.32 8.72
C MET A 38 -13.88 9.39 9.30
N GLN A 39 -14.96 9.97 9.84
CA GLN A 39 -16.08 9.19 10.37
C GLN A 39 -16.80 8.38 9.28
N GLN A 40 -17.00 8.97 8.10
CA GLN A 40 -17.63 8.29 6.96
C GLN A 40 -16.72 7.19 6.41
N GLN A 41 -15.39 7.36 6.43
CA GLN A 41 -14.46 6.29 6.06
C GLN A 41 -14.67 5.05 6.94
N ALA A 42 -14.79 5.23 8.25
CA ALA A 42 -15.02 4.14 9.19
C ALA A 42 -16.38 3.46 8.96
N GLU A 43 -17.42 4.24 8.68
CA GLU A 43 -18.76 3.72 8.33
C GLU A 43 -18.75 2.90 7.03
N GLU A 44 -18.06 3.38 5.99
CA GLU A 44 -17.91 2.64 4.73
C GLU A 44 -17.14 1.33 4.94
N ILE A 45 -16.12 1.33 5.79
CA ILE A 45 -15.38 0.12 6.12
C ILE A 45 -16.27 -0.88 6.88
N LEU A 46 -17.14 -0.44 7.79
CA LEU A 46 -18.09 -1.33 8.46
C LEU A 46 -19.11 -1.98 7.52
N LYS A 47 -19.44 -1.32 6.40
CA LYS A 47 -20.29 -1.94 5.35
C LYS A 47 -19.58 -3.11 4.67
N ILE A 48 -18.25 -3.05 4.57
CA ILE A 48 -17.42 -4.11 4.00
C ILE A 48 -17.16 -5.20 5.04
N VAL A 49 -16.80 -4.81 6.27
CA VAL A 49 -16.49 -5.70 7.38
C VAL A 49 -17.39 -5.35 8.57
N PRO A 50 -18.57 -5.97 8.67
CA PRO A 50 -19.46 -5.74 9.80
C PRO A 50 -18.85 -6.18 11.13
N LEU A 51 -19.36 -5.61 12.23
CA LEU A 51 -19.03 -6.08 13.58
C LEU A 51 -19.34 -7.58 13.74
N GLY A 52 -18.51 -8.26 14.52
CA GLY A 52 -18.53 -9.71 14.71
C GLY A 52 -17.78 -10.50 13.65
N THR A 53 -17.33 -9.88 12.55
CA THR A 53 -16.60 -10.57 11.48
C THR A 53 -15.28 -11.15 12.03
N PRO A 54 -14.98 -12.45 11.83
CA PRO A 54 -13.70 -13.04 12.20
C PRO A 54 -12.52 -12.40 11.46
N ARG A 55 -11.36 -12.28 12.12
CA ARG A 55 -10.15 -11.64 11.59
C ARG A 55 -9.77 -12.10 10.18
N ALA A 56 -9.69 -13.41 9.96
CA ALA A 56 -9.32 -13.95 8.65
C ALA A 56 -10.31 -13.56 7.54
N GLU A 57 -11.60 -13.55 7.86
CA GLU A 57 -12.65 -13.12 6.94
C GLU A 57 -12.61 -11.61 6.69
N ALA A 58 -12.37 -10.81 7.75
CA ALA A 58 -12.21 -9.36 7.64
C ALA A 58 -11.07 -9.00 6.68
N LEU A 59 -9.88 -9.59 6.87
CA LEU A 59 -8.72 -9.34 6.00
C LEU A 59 -8.99 -9.73 4.54
N LYS A 60 -9.71 -10.84 4.32
CA LYS A 60 -10.12 -11.26 2.98
C LYS A 60 -11.04 -10.23 2.34
N LYS A 61 -12.09 -9.80 3.04
CA LYS A 61 -13.06 -8.80 2.54
C LYS A 61 -12.41 -7.46 2.26
N LEU A 62 -11.54 -6.98 3.15
CA LEU A 62 -10.74 -5.76 2.92
C LEU A 62 -9.88 -5.92 1.67
N LYS A 63 -9.20 -7.06 1.54
CA LYS A 63 -8.31 -7.30 0.39
C LYS A 63 -9.08 -7.26 -0.93
N GLU A 64 -10.24 -7.90 -0.98
CA GLU A 64 -11.17 -7.94 -2.12
C GLU A 64 -11.75 -6.55 -2.44
N ALA A 65 -12.03 -5.75 -1.41
CA ALA A 65 -12.48 -4.36 -1.56
C ALA A 65 -11.36 -3.38 -1.94
N GLY A 66 -10.12 -3.85 -2.12
CA GLY A 66 -8.97 -3.01 -2.47
C GLY A 66 -8.36 -2.27 -1.28
N ILE A 67 -8.74 -2.59 -0.05
CA ILE A 67 -8.18 -2.02 1.17
C ILE A 67 -6.91 -2.81 1.55
N ARG A 68 -5.89 -2.08 1.97
CA ARG A 68 -4.60 -2.59 2.44
C ARG A 68 -4.24 -1.92 3.76
N GLY A 69 -3.46 -2.63 4.56
CA GLY A 69 -3.18 -2.24 5.92
C GLY A 69 -2.26 -3.24 6.60
N ASN A 70 -1.92 -2.96 7.85
CA ASN A 70 -1.01 -3.75 8.65
C ASN A 70 -1.52 -3.91 10.08
N PHE A 71 -1.10 -4.99 10.74
CA PHE A 71 -1.33 -5.15 12.18
C PHE A 71 -0.34 -4.31 12.99
N GLY A 72 -0.81 -3.76 14.10
CA GLY A 72 0.07 -3.30 15.17
C GLY A 72 0.77 -4.45 15.86
N GLU A 73 1.70 -4.13 16.78
CA GLU A 73 2.60 -5.10 17.41
C GLU A 73 1.90 -6.29 18.08
N ASN A 74 0.72 -6.08 18.67
CA ASN A 74 -0.03 -7.12 19.38
C ASN A 74 -1.13 -7.79 18.53
N GLU A 75 -1.24 -7.44 17.25
CA GLU A 75 -2.28 -7.92 16.31
C GLU A 75 -3.74 -7.71 16.77
N SER A 76 -3.99 -6.92 17.83
CA SER A 76 -5.34 -6.57 18.27
C SER A 76 -5.94 -5.44 17.43
N ILE A 77 -5.08 -4.68 16.73
CA ILE A 77 -5.48 -3.56 15.88
C ILE A 77 -4.93 -3.77 14.48
N PHE A 78 -5.80 -3.68 13.49
CA PHE A 78 -5.42 -3.60 12.08
C PHE A 78 -5.65 -2.18 11.57
N TYR A 79 -4.58 -1.54 11.10
CA TYR A 79 -4.58 -0.19 10.55
C TYR A 79 -4.83 -0.28 9.05
N CYS A 80 -5.95 0.27 8.58
CA CYS A 80 -6.24 0.40 7.16
C CYS A 80 -5.55 1.66 6.64
N ASP A 81 -4.53 1.49 5.79
CA ASP A 81 -3.66 2.57 5.31
C ASP A 81 -4.11 3.11 3.95
N PHE A 82 -4.51 2.20 3.04
CA PHE A 82 -4.81 2.55 1.65
C PHE A 82 -6.06 1.85 1.14
N TRP A 83 -6.86 2.56 0.36
CA TRP A 83 -8.00 2.02 -0.37
C TRP A 83 -7.85 2.27 -1.87
N HIS A 84 -7.69 1.20 -2.64
CA HIS A 84 -7.76 1.25 -4.10
C HIS A 84 -9.22 1.38 -4.55
N ARG A 85 -9.57 2.52 -5.14
CA ARG A 85 -10.93 2.74 -5.67
C ARG A 85 -11.02 2.37 -7.14
N ASP A 86 -10.03 2.81 -7.92
CA ASP A 86 -9.89 2.52 -9.35
C ASP A 86 -8.42 2.18 -9.66
N GLU A 87 -8.13 1.70 -10.88
CA GLU A 87 -6.79 1.29 -11.31
C GLU A 87 -5.72 2.40 -11.18
N HIS A 88 -6.13 3.67 -11.10
CA HIS A 88 -5.24 4.82 -11.12
C HIS A 88 -5.22 5.63 -9.82
N VAL A 89 -6.11 5.36 -8.87
CA VAL A 89 -6.28 6.17 -7.67
C VAL A 89 -6.29 5.32 -6.41
N ARG A 90 -5.41 5.70 -5.47
CA ARG A 90 -5.35 5.15 -4.12
C ARG A 90 -5.67 6.25 -3.14
N TRP A 91 -6.64 6.01 -2.28
CA TRP A 91 -6.94 6.90 -1.17
C TRP A 91 -6.11 6.50 0.04
N HIS A 92 -5.40 7.47 0.62
CA HIS A 92 -4.91 7.36 1.98
C HIS A 92 -6.11 7.45 2.91
N ILE A 93 -6.32 6.42 3.71
CA ILE A 93 -7.39 6.34 4.70
C ILE A 93 -6.74 6.10 6.05
N ASN A 94 -7.41 6.50 7.12
CA ASN A 94 -6.87 6.30 8.45
C ASN A 94 -7.91 5.76 9.41
N VAL A 95 -8.12 4.44 9.32
CA VAL A 95 -9.16 3.72 10.07
C VAL A 95 -8.57 2.48 10.72
N MET A 96 -8.82 2.33 12.01
CA MET A 96 -8.40 1.20 12.82
C MET A 96 -9.55 0.21 12.98
N LEU A 97 -9.27 -1.07 12.78
CA LEU A 97 -10.16 -2.19 13.13
C LEU A 97 -9.66 -2.85 14.40
N LEU A 98 -10.52 -2.96 15.40
CA LEU A 98 -10.19 -3.50 16.71
C LEU A 98 -10.81 -4.90 16.85
N PHE A 99 -9.96 -5.90 17.05
CA PHE A 99 -10.35 -7.29 17.24
C PHE A 99 -10.33 -7.65 18.73
N ASP A 100 -11.32 -8.41 19.16
CA ASP A 100 -11.37 -8.95 20.52
C ASP A 100 -10.45 -10.18 20.67
N GLU A 101 -10.41 -10.75 21.86
CA GLU A 101 -9.61 -11.94 22.17
C GLU A 101 -10.05 -13.19 21.39
N GLU A 102 -11.31 -13.24 20.94
CA GLU A 102 -11.83 -14.30 20.06
C GLU A 102 -11.48 -14.05 18.58
N GLY A 103 -10.81 -12.93 18.28
CA GLY A 103 -10.43 -12.53 16.93
C GLY A 103 -11.60 -12.01 16.10
N LYS A 104 -12.67 -11.50 16.72
CA LYS A 104 -13.81 -10.88 16.04
C LYS A 104 -13.72 -9.37 16.09
N LEU A 105 -14.13 -8.73 15.00
CA LEU A 105 -14.18 -7.26 14.93
C LEU A 105 -15.23 -6.73 15.91
N TYR A 106 -14.83 -6.00 16.94
CA TYR A 106 -15.79 -5.44 17.92
C TYR A 106 -15.97 -3.93 17.78
N ALA A 107 -15.00 -3.23 17.19
CA ALA A 107 -15.09 -1.80 16.94
C ALA A 107 -14.25 -1.37 15.73
N THR A 108 -14.62 -0.23 15.16
CA THR A 108 -13.77 0.55 14.24
C THR A 108 -13.63 1.96 14.77
N ARG A 109 -12.51 2.62 14.48
CA ARG A 109 -12.32 4.04 14.83
C ARG A 109 -11.50 4.73 13.74
N PRO A 110 -11.83 5.98 13.38
CA PRO A 110 -10.85 6.79 12.69
C PRO A 110 -9.60 6.92 13.57
N GLU A 111 -8.42 6.83 13.00
CA GLU A 111 -7.21 7.23 13.71
C GLU A 111 -7.24 8.76 13.82
N ALA A 112 -7.37 9.26 15.04
CA ALA A 112 -7.16 10.68 15.28
C ALA A 112 -5.67 10.95 15.06
N ASN A 113 -5.35 11.67 13.98
CA ASN A 113 -3.98 12.10 13.71
C ASN A 113 -3.39 12.78 14.95
N VAL A 114 -2.44 12.13 15.61
CA VAL A 114 -1.51 12.80 16.53
C VAL A 114 -0.39 13.37 15.66
N ALA A 115 -0.70 14.39 14.84
CA ALA A 115 0.22 15.43 14.32
C ALA A 115 -0.34 16.10 13.05
N ALA A 116 -1.01 17.24 13.24
CA ALA A 116 -0.85 18.40 12.35
C ALA A 116 -0.92 19.73 13.14
N ASP A 117 -0.64 19.67 14.44
CA ASP A 117 -0.41 20.83 15.32
C ASP A 117 0.71 20.47 16.31
N ALA A 118 1.86 20.07 15.77
CA ALA A 118 3.09 20.31 16.51
C ALA A 118 3.36 21.81 16.32
N PRO A 119 3.29 22.67 17.35
CA PRO A 119 3.88 23.99 17.22
C PRO A 119 5.33 23.75 16.83
N SER A 120 5.74 24.22 15.65
CA SER A 120 7.14 24.32 15.30
C SER A 120 7.85 24.86 16.53
N ALA A 121 8.68 24.02 17.16
CA ALA A 121 9.54 24.50 18.22
C ALA A 121 10.25 25.73 17.63
N PRO A 122 10.23 26.90 18.29
CA PRO A 122 11.05 28.00 17.82
C PRO A 122 12.47 27.45 17.74
N SER A 123 13.00 27.45 16.51
CA SER A 123 14.39 27.16 16.22
C SER A 123 15.24 27.87 17.26
N SER A 124 16.10 27.11 17.94
CA SER A 124 17.10 27.63 18.87
C SER A 124 17.73 28.90 18.30
N PRO A 125 18.00 29.91 19.14
CA PRO A 125 18.63 31.14 18.67
C PRO A 125 19.96 30.81 17.97
N PRO A 126 20.37 31.58 16.94
CA PRO A 126 21.65 31.38 16.30
C PRO A 126 22.77 31.49 17.33
N ASP A 127 23.67 30.51 17.35
CA ASP A 127 24.93 30.56 18.06
C ASP A 127 25.68 31.85 17.70
N ASP A 128 25.95 32.69 18.69
CA ASP A 128 26.76 33.90 18.56
C ASP A 128 28.26 33.50 18.49
N PRO A 129 29.00 33.81 17.41
CA PRO A 129 30.38 33.39 17.19
C PRO A 129 31.43 34.18 18.00
N PHE A 130 31.16 34.48 19.28
CA PHE A 130 32.19 34.90 20.24
C PHE A 130 32.71 33.74 21.13
N GLN A 131 32.63 32.51 20.61
CA GLN A 131 33.52 31.38 20.97
C GLN A 131 34.07 30.74 19.69
#